data_AF-I3CCZ2-F1
#
_entry.id   AF-I3CCZ2-F1
#
_cell.length_a   1.000
_cell.length_b   1.000
_cell.length_c   1.000
_cell.angle_alpha   90.00
_cell.angle_beta   90.00
_cell.angle_gamma   90.00
#
_symmetry.space_group_name_H-M   'P 1'
#
loop_
_entity.id
_entity.type
_entity.pdbx_description
1 polymer ?
#
loop_
_entity_poly.entity_id
_entity_poly.type
_entity_poly.pdbx_seq_one_letter_code
_entity_poly.pdbx_strand_id
1 'polypeptide(L)'
;MKTKTEIELEERLKKLEEEQSRQEFELRDLEEITRLENSLSENEPLTVTQSATATHEKIGKDVERLEHDLETINQVALAEMPRPLAQKKTSDPFVFDDSAFTLELPETQENKGAETGYIICLLFNQNKPTEWAEEGGGGWREAGKGFCYATIAQAKIRLDALRAKWPDYPIEMRKRI
;
A
#
# COMPACT_ATOMS: atom_id res chain seq x y z
N MET A 1 23.52 -39.83 -47.38
CA MET A 1 24.26 -38.91 -46.48
C MET A 1 23.63 -37.55 -46.67
N LYS A 2 23.08 -36.95 -45.61
CA LYS A 2 22.57 -35.59 -45.71
C LYS A 2 23.73 -34.63 -45.91
N THR A 3 23.53 -33.61 -46.74
CA THR A 3 24.54 -32.57 -46.94
C THR A 3 24.62 -31.69 -45.70
N LYS A 4 25.79 -31.08 -45.43
CA LYS A 4 25.96 -30.19 -44.28
C LYS A 4 24.90 -29.08 -44.24
N THR A 5 24.50 -28.60 -45.40
CA THR A 5 23.45 -27.58 -45.59
C THR A 5 22.05 -28.09 -45.25
N GLU A 6 21.74 -29.35 -45.51
CA GLU A 6 20.47 -29.96 -45.10
C GLU A 6 20.36 -30.04 -43.58
N ILE A 7 21.45 -30.43 -42.90
CA ILE A 7 21.48 -30.50 -41.44
C ILE A 7 21.27 -29.12 -40.82
N GLU A 8 21.95 -28.08 -41.35
CA GLU A 8 21.80 -26.71 -40.86
C GLU A 8 20.38 -26.15 -41.08
N LEU A 9 19.74 -26.48 -42.22
CA LEU A 9 18.36 -26.10 -42.48
C LEU A 9 17.38 -26.81 -41.54
N GLU A 10 17.59 -28.09 -41.26
CA GLU A 10 16.76 -28.85 -40.30
C GLU A 10 16.86 -28.28 -38.88
N GLU A 11 18.07 -27.92 -38.44
CA GLU A 11 18.25 -27.27 -37.13
C GLU A 11 17.56 -25.90 -37.07
N ARG A 12 17.62 -25.12 -38.15
CA ARG A 12 16.97 -23.81 -38.22
C ARG A 12 15.45 -23.94 -38.24
N LEU A 13 14.90 -24.90 -38.97
CA LEU A 13 13.47 -25.20 -38.99
C LEU A 13 12.99 -25.62 -37.61
N LYS A 14 13.71 -26.53 -36.95
CA LYS A 14 13.38 -26.97 -35.60
C LYS A 14 13.34 -25.81 -34.59
N LYS A 15 14.29 -24.89 -34.66
CA LYS A 15 14.28 -23.68 -33.80
C LYS A 15 13.06 -22.79 -34.06
N LEU A 16 12.66 -22.66 -35.32
CA LEU A 16 11.47 -21.87 -35.67
C LEU A 16 10.19 -22.54 -35.17
N GLU A 17 10.09 -23.87 -35.26
CA GLU A 17 8.95 -24.63 -34.72
C GLU A 17 8.85 -24.52 -33.19
N GLU A 18 9.97 -24.60 -32.48
CA GLU A 18 10.02 -24.41 -31.03
C GLU A 18 9.61 -22.98 -30.63
N GLU A 19 10.10 -21.98 -31.36
CA GLU A 19 9.76 -20.57 -31.12
C GLU A 19 8.27 -20.30 -31.39
N GLN A 20 7.70 -20.84 -32.48
CA GLN A 20 6.27 -20.74 -32.77
C GLN A 20 5.44 -21.41 -31.67
N SER A 21 5.83 -22.60 -31.24
CA SER A 21 5.14 -23.31 -30.15
C SER A 21 5.15 -22.51 -28.84
N ARG A 22 6.25 -21.80 -28.54
CA ARG A 22 6.33 -20.91 -27.37
C ARG A 22 5.35 -19.74 -27.50
N GLN A 23 5.32 -19.10 -28.66
CA GLN A 23 4.44 -17.95 -28.91
C GLN A 23 2.96 -18.34 -28.88
N GLU A 24 2.60 -19.51 -29.42
CA GLU A 24 1.22 -20.03 -29.33
C GLU A 24 0.79 -20.27 -27.88
N PHE A 25 1.69 -20.77 -27.04
CA PHE A 25 1.41 -20.95 -25.61
C PHE A 25 1.19 -19.59 -24.91
N GLU A 26 2.09 -18.62 -25.14
CA GLU A 26 1.97 -17.27 -24.56
C GLU A 26 0.67 -16.57 -25.01
N LEU A 27 0.27 -16.73 -26.28
CA LEU A 27 -0.99 -16.18 -26.79
C LEU A 27 -2.21 -16.78 -26.09
N ARG A 28 -2.20 -18.09 -25.83
CA ARG A 28 -3.28 -18.78 -25.13
C ARG A 28 -3.46 -18.24 -23.71
N ASP A 29 -2.36 -17.99 -23.00
CA ASP A 29 -2.39 -17.41 -21.65
C ASP A 29 -2.99 -15.99 -21.67
N LEU A 30 -2.62 -15.17 -22.67
CA LEU A 30 -3.16 -13.82 -22.83
C LEU A 30 -4.66 -13.80 -23.17
N GLU A 31 -5.12 -14.74 -24.00
CA GLU A 31 -6.54 -14.93 -24.30
C GLU A 31 -7.32 -15.35 -23.04
N GLU A 32 -6.75 -16.21 -22.21
CA GLU A 32 -7.35 -16.61 -20.94
C GLU A 32 -7.43 -15.44 -19.95
N ILE A 33 -6.38 -14.63 -19.83
CA ILE A 33 -6.41 -13.39 -19.04
C ILE A 33 -7.53 -12.47 -19.53
N THR A 34 -7.61 -12.23 -20.85
CA THR A 34 -8.65 -11.36 -21.43
C THR A 34 -10.05 -11.90 -21.15
N ARG A 35 -10.23 -13.23 -21.22
CA ARG A 35 -11.50 -13.88 -20.88
C ARG A 35 -11.86 -13.70 -19.40
N LEU A 36 -10.88 -13.84 -18.50
CA LEU A 36 -11.07 -13.64 -17.06
C LEU A 36 -11.37 -12.18 -16.72
N GLU A 37 -10.69 -11.22 -17.36
CA GLU A 37 -10.98 -9.79 -17.21
C GLU A 37 -12.42 -9.46 -17.62
N ASN A 38 -12.87 -9.97 -18.78
CA ASN A 38 -14.25 -9.80 -19.21
C ASN A 38 -15.23 -10.43 -18.20
N SER A 39 -14.93 -11.64 -17.71
CA SER A 39 -15.77 -12.32 -16.71
C SER A 39 -15.83 -11.57 -15.38
N LEU A 40 -14.74 -10.92 -14.96
CA LEU A 40 -14.72 -10.07 -13.76
C LEU A 40 -15.51 -8.78 -13.98
N SER A 41 -15.40 -8.17 -15.17
CA SER A 41 -16.17 -6.96 -15.51
C SER A 41 -17.68 -7.22 -15.57
N GLU A 42 -18.11 -8.40 -16.00
CA GLU A 42 -19.53 -8.79 -16.04
C GLU A 42 -20.10 -9.12 -14.65
N ASN A 43 -19.24 -9.51 -13.70
CA ASN A 43 -19.64 -9.91 -12.34
C ASN A 43 -19.39 -8.83 -11.29
N GLU A 44 -19.03 -7.59 -11.66
CA GLU A 44 -19.15 -6.47 -10.72
C GLU A 44 -20.64 -6.24 -10.43
N PRO A 45 -21.12 -6.44 -9.19
CA PRO A 45 -22.43 -5.93 -8.83
C PRO A 45 -22.34 -4.42 -8.94
N LEU A 46 -23.18 -3.83 -9.80
CA LEU A 46 -23.56 -2.42 -9.78
C LEU A 46 -23.61 -1.90 -8.34
N THR A 47 -22.53 -1.27 -7.88
CA THR A 47 -22.59 -0.41 -6.71
C THR A 47 -23.28 0.88 -7.14
N VAL A 48 -24.61 0.80 -7.09
CA VAL A 48 -25.54 1.83 -6.62
C VAL A 48 -25.35 3.19 -7.30
N THR A 49 -25.78 3.28 -8.55
CA THR A 49 -26.49 4.47 -9.03
C THR A 49 -27.98 4.13 -9.01
N GLN A 50 -28.79 4.94 -8.33
CA GLN A 50 -30.27 4.88 -8.26
C GLN A 50 -30.91 4.14 -7.07
N SER A 51 -30.71 4.64 -5.85
CA SER A 51 -31.77 4.63 -4.82
C SER A 51 -31.44 5.62 -3.68
N ALA A 52 -31.56 6.92 -3.94
CA ALA A 52 -31.58 7.95 -2.88
C ALA A 52 -31.95 9.36 -3.43
N THR A 53 -33.02 9.49 -4.22
CA THR A 53 -33.51 10.81 -4.66
C THR A 53 -34.29 11.58 -3.58
N ALA A 54 -34.34 11.10 -2.33
CA ALA A 54 -35.05 11.77 -1.24
C ALA A 54 -34.14 12.33 -0.11
N THR A 55 -32.84 12.03 -0.10
CA THR A 55 -31.90 12.52 0.94
C THR A 55 -30.89 13.54 0.44
N HIS A 56 -30.66 13.63 -0.87
CA HIS A 56 -29.69 14.56 -1.45
C HIS A 56 -30.10 16.04 -1.34
N GLU A 57 -31.40 16.34 -1.26
CA GLU A 57 -31.87 17.72 -1.09
C GLU A 57 -31.66 18.26 0.33
N LYS A 58 -31.64 17.39 1.35
CA LYS A 58 -31.29 17.78 2.72
C LYS A 58 -29.79 18.00 2.87
N ILE A 59 -28.99 17.12 2.28
CA ILE A 59 -27.52 17.22 2.33
C ILE A 59 -27.04 18.50 1.61
N GLY A 60 -27.63 18.88 0.47
CA GLY A 60 -27.30 20.13 -0.20
C GLY A 60 -27.62 21.38 0.63
N LYS A 61 -28.79 21.41 1.29
CA LYS A 61 -29.20 22.55 2.14
C LYS A 61 -28.36 22.67 3.41
N ASP A 62 -27.92 21.54 3.98
CA ASP A 62 -27.04 21.54 5.14
C ASP A 62 -25.62 22.01 4.78
N VAL A 63 -25.14 21.73 3.57
CA VAL A 63 -23.86 22.24 3.05
C VAL A 63 -23.92 23.75 2.80
N GLU A 64 -24.94 24.25 2.11
CA GLU A 64 -25.11 25.70 1.89
C GLU A 64 -25.26 26.47 3.22
N ARG A 65 -25.91 25.88 4.21
CA ARG A 65 -26.04 26.47 5.55
C ARG A 65 -24.70 26.53 6.29
N LEU A 66 -23.88 25.47 6.20
CA LEU A 66 -22.54 25.44 6.78
C LEU A 66 -21.58 26.43 6.13
N GLU A 67 -21.69 26.63 4.81
CA GLU A 67 -20.91 27.65 4.09
C GLU A 67 -21.29 29.07 4.54
N HIS A 68 -22.60 29.36 4.67
CA HIS A 68 -23.06 30.65 5.16
C HIS A 68 -22.63 30.92 6.61
N ASP A 69 -22.68 29.91 7.49
CA ASP A 69 -22.26 30.05 8.88
C ASP A 69 -20.74 30.30 9.01
N LEU A 70 -19.92 29.68 8.16
CA LEU A 70 -18.47 29.93 8.09
C LEU A 70 -18.15 31.35 7.60
N GLU A 71 -18.84 31.84 6.58
CA GLU A 71 -18.69 33.21 6.07
C GLU A 71 -19.06 34.25 7.15
N THR A 72 -20.12 33.97 7.92
CA THR A 72 -20.59 34.83 9.01
C THR A 72 -19.57 34.87 10.17
N ILE A 73 -18.98 33.73 10.53
CA ILE A 73 -17.95 33.65 11.58
C ILE A 73 -16.69 34.44 11.18
N ASN A 74 -16.27 34.37 9.92
CA ASN A 74 -15.14 35.16 9.43
C ASN A 74 -15.40 36.67 9.44
N GLN A 75 -16.63 37.11 9.15
CA GLN A 75 -16.98 38.54 9.22
C GLN A 75 -17.10 39.04 10.66
N VAL A 76 -17.60 38.23 11.60
CA VAL A 76 -17.71 38.62 13.02
C VAL A 76 -16.34 38.63 13.71
N ALA A 77 -15.43 37.70 13.38
CA ALA A 77 -14.09 37.66 13.93
C ALA A 77 -13.22 38.89 13.56
N LEU A 78 -13.59 39.64 12.51
CA LEU A 78 -12.94 40.89 12.12
C LEU A 78 -13.48 42.13 12.84
N ALA A 79 -14.66 42.04 13.47
CA ALA A 79 -15.31 43.18 14.11
C ALA A 79 -15.02 43.31 15.62
N GLU A 80 -14.55 42.25 16.29
CA GLU A 80 -14.40 42.21 17.75
C GLU A 80 -12.97 41.90 18.25
N MET A 81 -11.94 42.51 17.66
CA MET A 81 -10.63 42.58 18.33
C MET A 81 -10.37 43.94 18.98
N PRO A 82 -10.18 44.00 20.32
CA PRO A 82 -9.76 45.21 21.00
C PRO A 82 -8.31 45.54 20.59
N ARG A 83 -8.08 46.81 20.22
CA ARG A 83 -6.74 47.36 19.95
C ARG A 83 -5.76 47.03 21.07
N PRO A 84 -4.60 46.43 20.79
CA PRO A 84 -3.45 46.55 21.67
C PRO A 84 -2.60 47.76 21.27
N LEU A 85 -2.16 48.45 22.32
CA LEU A 85 -1.16 49.51 22.31
C LEU A 85 0.15 49.07 21.67
N ALA A 86 0.82 50.06 21.09
CA ALA A 86 2.16 50.01 20.55
C ALA A 86 3.15 49.21 21.40
N GLN A 87 3.98 48.37 20.76
CA GLN A 87 5.39 48.22 21.11
C GLN A 87 6.23 47.48 20.06
N LYS A 88 7.34 48.15 19.72
CA LYS A 88 8.65 47.67 19.23
C LYS A 88 8.75 46.70 18.04
N LYS A 89 9.20 47.31 16.93
CA LYS A 89 10.12 46.76 15.92
C LYS A 89 11.21 45.88 16.56
N THR A 90 11.38 44.66 16.06
CA THR A 90 12.61 44.10 15.45
C THR A 90 12.39 42.65 15.02
N SER A 91 13.15 42.25 13.99
CA SER A 91 13.45 40.90 13.47
C SER A 91 12.40 40.15 12.65
N ASP A 92 12.66 40.20 11.33
CA ASP A 92 12.53 39.22 10.24
C ASP A 92 11.27 38.33 10.06
N PRO A 93 10.87 38.10 8.80
CA PRO A 93 9.74 37.24 8.47
C PRO A 93 10.05 35.79 8.85
N PHE A 94 9.31 35.29 9.84
CA PHE A 94 9.27 33.87 10.18
C PHE A 94 8.60 33.11 9.03
N VAL A 95 9.41 32.51 8.17
CA VAL A 95 8.99 31.51 7.20
C VAL A 95 8.57 30.27 7.99
N PHE A 96 7.31 29.87 7.87
CA PHE A 96 6.82 28.63 8.43
C PHE A 96 7.42 27.48 7.62
N ASP A 97 8.49 26.89 8.15
CA ASP A 97 9.15 25.74 7.57
C ASP A 97 8.39 24.47 7.97
N ASP A 98 7.67 23.91 6.99
CA ASP A 98 6.82 22.72 7.11
C ASP A 98 7.63 21.42 7.33
N SER A 99 8.96 21.52 7.50
CA SER A 99 9.85 20.40 7.81
C SER A 99 9.95 20.08 9.32
N ALA A 100 9.35 20.89 10.20
CA ALA A 100 9.50 20.77 11.65
C ALA A 100 8.60 19.72 12.34
N PHE A 101 7.73 19.02 11.60
CA PHE A 101 7.03 17.82 12.12
C PHE A 101 7.52 16.53 11.45
N THR A 102 8.82 16.46 11.17
CA THR A 102 9.50 15.19 10.97
C THR A 102 9.77 14.63 12.36
N LEU A 103 8.89 13.76 12.86
CA LEU A 103 9.22 12.93 14.01
C LEU A 103 10.37 12.06 13.54
N GLU A 104 11.61 12.46 13.86
CA GLU A 104 12.82 11.68 13.63
C GLU A 104 12.68 10.38 14.42
N LEU A 105 11.96 9.40 13.84
CA LEU A 105 12.23 8.02 14.14
C LEU A 105 13.71 7.86 13.80
N PRO A 106 14.55 7.42 14.75
CA PRO A 106 15.96 7.20 14.46
C PRO A 106 16.02 6.36 13.19
N GLU A 107 16.65 6.89 12.14
CA GLU A 107 16.90 6.18 10.89
C GLU A 107 17.52 4.85 11.30
N THR A 108 16.69 3.83 11.29
CA THR A 108 17.09 2.52 11.73
C THR A 108 17.86 2.02 10.54
N GLN A 109 19.17 2.23 10.53
CA GLN A 109 20.06 1.82 9.46
C GLN A 109 19.61 0.45 8.99
N GLU A 110 19.09 0.41 7.77
CA GLU A 110 18.63 -0.82 7.14
C GLU A 110 19.86 -1.68 6.95
N ASN A 111 20.19 -2.47 7.97
CA ASN A 111 21.21 -3.49 7.88
C ASN A 111 20.65 -4.58 6.96
N LYS A 112 20.77 -4.33 5.65
CA LYS A 112 20.60 -5.33 4.59
C LYS A 112 21.49 -6.51 4.94
N GLY A 113 20.91 -7.54 5.54
CA GLY A 113 21.57 -8.83 5.75
C GLY A 113 22.27 -9.03 7.10
N ALA A 114 21.76 -8.49 8.21
CA ALA A 114 22.20 -9.02 9.52
C ALA A 114 21.78 -10.51 9.63
N GLU A 115 22.77 -11.42 9.56
CA GLU A 115 22.59 -12.87 9.67
C GLU A 115 21.97 -13.26 11.03
N THR A 116 22.31 -12.53 12.09
CA THR A 116 21.85 -12.77 13.45
C THR A 116 21.12 -11.55 14.00
N GLY A 117 19.97 -11.74 14.67
CA GLY A 117 19.23 -10.63 15.29
C GLY A 117 17.83 -11.02 15.76
N TYR A 118 16.93 -10.04 15.85
CA TYR A 118 15.54 -10.23 16.26
C TYR A 118 14.60 -9.88 15.12
N ILE A 119 13.62 -10.74 14.85
CA ILE A 119 12.61 -10.53 13.82
C ILE A 119 11.23 -10.47 14.47
N ILE A 120 10.34 -9.65 13.92
CA ILE A 120 8.95 -9.60 14.33
C ILE A 120 8.14 -10.37 13.28
N CYS A 121 7.37 -11.36 13.73
CA CYS A 121 6.58 -12.25 12.90
C CYS A 121 5.10 -12.10 13.24
N LEU A 122 4.26 -11.98 12.21
CA LEU A 122 2.83 -12.20 12.34
C LEU A 122 2.57 -13.70 12.34
N LEU A 123 1.88 -14.17 13.37
CA LEU A 123 1.51 -15.57 13.56
C LEU A 123 0.07 -15.80 13.13
N PHE A 124 -0.18 -15.90 11.84
CA PHE A 124 -1.49 -16.35 11.41
C PHE A 124 -1.75 -17.76 11.94
N ASN A 125 -2.95 -17.95 12.49
CA ASN A 125 -3.42 -19.12 13.23
C ASN A 125 -2.85 -20.46 12.71
N GLN A 126 -2.38 -21.32 13.62
CA GLN A 126 -1.93 -22.69 13.30
C GLN A 126 -3.01 -23.55 12.62
N ASN A 127 -4.28 -23.12 12.70
CA ASN A 127 -5.45 -23.81 12.14
C ASN A 127 -6.10 -23.06 10.94
N LYS A 128 -5.34 -22.22 10.22
CA LYS A 128 -5.66 -21.58 8.91
C LYS A 128 -6.98 -20.78 8.80
N PRO A 129 -6.95 -19.45 8.65
CA PRO A 129 -7.94 -18.76 7.82
C PRO A 129 -7.64 -19.07 6.34
N THR A 130 -8.58 -19.73 5.67
CA THR A 130 -8.50 -20.24 4.28
C THR A 130 -8.15 -19.16 3.24
N GLU A 131 -8.40 -17.89 3.57
CA GLU A 131 -8.29 -16.74 2.68
C GLU A 131 -6.85 -16.39 2.23
N TRP A 132 -5.83 -17.03 2.81
CA TRP A 132 -4.40 -16.79 2.53
C TRP A 132 -3.64 -18.07 2.11
N ALA A 133 -4.38 -19.15 1.81
CA ALA A 133 -3.83 -20.33 1.16
C ALA A 133 -3.49 -20.02 -0.31
N GLU A 134 -2.71 -20.88 -0.98
CA GLU A 134 -2.23 -20.66 -2.36
C GLU A 134 -3.30 -20.23 -3.38
N GLU A 135 -4.56 -20.67 -3.21
CA GLU A 135 -5.69 -20.24 -4.06
C GLU A 135 -6.09 -18.76 -3.89
N GLY A 136 -5.75 -18.12 -2.77
CA GLY A 136 -6.12 -16.74 -2.43
C GLY A 136 -5.09 -15.66 -2.75
N GLY A 137 -4.08 -15.97 -3.59
CA GLY A 137 -3.11 -14.95 -4.03
C GLY A 137 -1.76 -14.97 -3.32
N GLY A 138 -1.13 -16.14 -3.22
CA GLY A 138 0.34 -16.28 -3.34
C GLY A 138 1.22 -15.29 -2.58
N GLY A 139 0.93 -15.03 -1.31
CA GLY A 139 1.58 -13.96 -0.54
C GLY A 139 2.61 -14.38 0.49
N TRP A 140 3.11 -15.62 0.48
CA TRP A 140 4.11 -16.03 1.47
C TRP A 140 5.53 -15.71 0.97
N ARG A 141 6.19 -14.78 1.68
CA ARG A 141 7.64 -14.63 1.60
C ARG A 141 8.28 -15.70 2.48
N GLU A 142 9.36 -16.33 2.01
CA GLU A 142 10.15 -17.29 2.77
C GLU A 142 10.42 -16.80 4.21
N ALA A 143 10.36 -17.72 5.18
CA ALA A 143 10.75 -17.45 6.56
C ALA A 143 12.13 -16.77 6.58
N GLY A 144 12.21 -15.57 7.14
CA GLY A 144 13.47 -14.79 7.21
C GLY A 144 13.55 -13.57 6.29
N LYS A 145 12.50 -13.21 5.53
CA LYS A 145 12.44 -11.92 4.81
C LYS A 145 11.84 -10.76 5.62
N GLY A 146 11.60 -10.94 6.92
CA GLY A 146 11.19 -9.87 7.82
C GLY A 146 12.35 -8.92 8.16
N PHE A 147 12.03 -7.70 8.60
CA PHE A 147 13.03 -6.76 9.08
C PHE A 147 13.75 -7.33 10.31
N CYS A 148 15.08 -7.34 10.29
CA CYS A 148 15.91 -7.83 11.38
C CYS A 148 16.42 -6.66 12.21
N TYR A 149 16.09 -6.66 13.51
CA TYR A 149 16.57 -5.70 14.48
C TYR A 149 17.84 -6.22 15.14
N ALA A 150 18.89 -5.39 15.15
CA ALA A 150 20.17 -5.74 15.79
C ALA A 150 20.03 -5.89 17.32
N THR A 151 19.14 -5.11 17.94
CA THR A 151 18.96 -5.09 19.40
C THR A 151 17.53 -5.47 19.80
N ILE A 152 17.40 -6.12 20.95
CA ILE A 152 16.09 -6.49 21.51
C ILE A 152 15.25 -5.26 21.88
N ALA A 153 15.89 -4.16 22.28
CA ALA A 153 15.21 -2.92 22.66
C ALA A 153 14.49 -2.31 21.46
N GLN A 154 15.15 -2.22 20.30
CA GLN A 154 14.54 -1.73 19.05
C GLN A 154 13.36 -2.62 18.62
N ALA A 155 13.54 -3.95 18.68
CA ALA A 155 12.48 -4.89 18.34
C ALA A 155 11.25 -4.75 19.25
N LYS A 156 11.45 -4.53 20.56
CA LYS A 156 10.35 -4.30 21.52
C LYS A 156 9.59 -3.01 21.24
N ILE A 157 10.31 -1.89 21.04
CA ILE A 157 9.69 -0.60 20.71
C ILE A 157 8.81 -0.75 19.46
N ARG A 158 9.32 -1.46 18.44
CA ARG A 158 8.53 -1.69 17.24
C ARG A 158 7.35 -2.64 17.49
N LEU A 159 7.54 -3.72 18.24
CA LEU A 159 6.47 -4.65 18.58
C LEU A 159 5.31 -3.94 19.30
N ASP A 160 5.62 -3.05 20.24
CA ASP A 160 4.62 -2.29 21.00
C ASP A 160 3.84 -1.34 20.07
N ALA A 161 4.54 -0.65 19.16
CA ALA A 161 3.89 0.19 18.15
C ALA A 161 2.99 -0.62 17.20
N LEU A 162 3.41 -1.82 16.81
CA LEU A 162 2.61 -2.71 15.95
C LEU A 162 1.37 -3.23 16.69
N ARG A 163 1.49 -3.59 17.97
CA ARG A 163 0.36 -4.02 18.81
C ARG A 163 -0.63 -2.90 19.10
N ALA A 164 -0.15 -1.68 19.27
CA ALA A 164 -1.02 -0.52 19.40
C ALA A 164 -1.86 -0.28 18.13
N LYS A 165 -1.26 -0.48 16.95
CA LYS A 165 -1.94 -0.33 15.67
C LYS A 165 -2.87 -1.50 15.32
N TRP A 166 -2.48 -2.72 15.72
CA TRP A 166 -3.19 -3.95 15.39
C TRP A 166 -3.30 -4.86 16.63
N PRO A 167 -4.19 -4.53 17.58
CA PRO A 167 -4.28 -5.22 18.86
C PRO A 167 -4.77 -6.67 18.72
N ASP A 168 -5.63 -6.94 17.75
CA ASP A 168 -6.20 -8.27 17.51
C ASP A 168 -5.29 -9.20 16.70
N TYR A 169 -4.16 -8.68 16.20
CA TYR A 169 -3.25 -9.47 15.40
C TYR A 169 -2.26 -10.23 16.28
N PRO A 170 -2.10 -11.55 16.07
CA PRO A 170 -1.11 -12.35 16.80
C PRO A 170 0.30 -12.02 16.29
N ILE A 171 0.99 -11.10 16.95
CA ILE A 171 2.35 -10.67 16.59
C ILE A 171 3.34 -11.12 17.66
N GLU A 172 4.38 -11.85 17.25
CA GLU A 172 5.46 -12.35 18.09
C GLU A 172 6.84 -11.89 17.63
N MET A 173 7.77 -11.81 18.57
CA MET A 173 9.18 -11.54 18.29
C MET A 173 9.98 -12.84 18.43
N ARG A 174 10.80 -13.18 17.42
CA ARG A 174 11.68 -14.34 17.41
C ARG A 174 13.13 -13.93 17.24
N LYS A 175 14.05 -14.73 17.79
CA LYS A 175 15.49 -14.56 17.54
C LYS A 175 15.86 -15.32 16.28
N ARG A 176 16.51 -14.64 15.34
CA ARG A 176 17.17 -15.25 14.18
C ARG A 176 18.50 -15.82 14.66
N ILE A 177 18.60 -17.16 14.64
CA ILE A 177 19.80 -17.94 14.97
C ILE A 177 20.62 -18.11 13.70
#